data_AF-A0A8H2XJU1-F1
#
_entry.id   AF-A0A8H2XJU1-F1
#
_cell.length_a   1.000
_cell.length_b   1.000
_cell.length_c   1.000
_cell.angle_alpha   90.00
_cell.angle_beta   90.00
_cell.angle_gamma   90.00
#
_symmetry.space_group_name_H-M   'P 1'
#
loop_
_entity.id
_entity.type
_entity.pdbx_description
1 polymer ?
#
loop_
_entity_poly.entity_id
_entity_poly.type
_entity_poly.pdbx_seq_one_letter_code
_entity_poly.pdbx_strand_id
1 'polypeptide(L)'
;MTAPEVSSPAPPTEAAAHKEVDLIPIAQTSNGRVNGKGWKSQKTATKRSHIQAGVKAKSWEARMRKTATEAAVKKLHKEMVEEKAAEGQKRREVSQERKRARAEKARLEELAAKMSAKKAERLRKRAGRSKKVNG
;
A
#
# COMPACT_ATOMS: atom_id res chain seq x y z
N MET A 1 -52.66 -56.53 -85.54
CA MET A 1 -52.59 -55.84 -84.23
C MET A 1 -53.07 -56.82 -83.17
N THR A 2 -52.51 -58.03 -83.13
CA THR A 2 -51.34 -58.48 -82.34
C THR A 2 -51.66 -58.53 -80.85
N ALA A 3 -51.79 -59.77 -80.36
CA ALA A 3 -52.17 -60.21 -79.02
C ALA A 3 -50.90 -60.66 -78.23
N PRO A 4 -50.98 -61.20 -76.99
CA PRO A 4 -50.26 -60.65 -75.84
C PRO A 4 -49.09 -61.50 -75.30
N GLU A 5 -48.24 -60.76 -74.58
CA GLU A 5 -47.48 -61.04 -73.34
C GLU A 5 -47.46 -62.48 -72.77
N VAL A 6 -46.24 -63.04 -72.67
CA VAL A 6 -45.90 -64.22 -71.85
C VAL A 6 -44.74 -63.82 -70.92
N SER A 7 -44.92 -64.09 -69.62
CA SER A 7 -44.04 -63.71 -68.51
C SER A 7 -43.39 -64.94 -67.86
N SER A 8 -42.04 -64.97 -67.77
CA SER A 8 -41.18 -65.70 -66.80
C SER A 8 -39.69 -65.72 -67.25
N PRO A 9 -38.69 -66.03 -66.39
CA PRO A 9 -38.34 -65.49 -65.06
C PRO A 9 -36.82 -65.10 -64.95
N ALA A 10 -36.41 -64.58 -63.78
CA ALA A 10 -35.12 -63.92 -63.47
C ALA A 10 -33.80 -64.71 -63.67
N PRO A 11 -32.64 -64.03 -63.54
CA PRO A 11 -31.66 -64.47 -62.54
C PRO A 11 -31.23 -63.37 -61.54
N PRO A 12 -30.80 -63.74 -60.31
CA PRO A 12 -30.43 -62.81 -59.25
C PRO A 12 -28.96 -62.38 -59.35
N THR A 13 -28.70 -61.08 -59.33
CA THR A 13 -27.34 -60.55 -59.18
C THR A 13 -27.11 -60.16 -57.72
N GLU A 14 -26.19 -60.87 -57.07
CA GLU A 14 -25.74 -60.69 -55.71
C GLU A 14 -25.34 -59.23 -55.42
N ALA A 15 -26.15 -58.53 -54.63
CA ALA A 15 -25.74 -57.29 -53.98
C ALA A 15 -24.91 -57.66 -52.75
N ALA A 16 -23.59 -57.61 -52.89
CA ALA A 16 -22.67 -57.72 -51.76
C ALA A 16 -22.91 -56.56 -50.78
N ALA A 17 -23.52 -56.87 -49.64
CA ALA A 17 -23.69 -55.95 -48.54
C ALA A 17 -22.30 -55.65 -47.92
N HIS A 18 -21.72 -54.51 -48.29
CA HIS A 18 -20.61 -53.93 -47.54
C HIS A 18 -21.17 -53.46 -46.20
N LYS A 19 -20.77 -54.13 -45.11
CA LYS A 19 -21.06 -53.66 -43.75
C LYS A 19 -20.42 -52.28 -43.59
N GLU A 20 -21.24 -51.24 -43.45
CA GLU A 20 -20.77 -49.92 -43.03
C GLU A 20 -20.07 -50.07 -41.67
N VAL A 21 -18.77 -49.82 -41.67
CA VAL A 21 -17.96 -49.83 -40.44
C VAL A 21 -18.07 -48.43 -39.85
N ASP A 22 -18.68 -48.32 -38.68
CA ASP A 22 -18.73 -47.08 -37.91
C ASP A 22 -17.29 -46.62 -37.61
N LEU A 23 -16.85 -45.57 -38.31
CA LEU A 23 -15.56 -44.93 -38.12
C LEU A 23 -15.58 -44.15 -36.80
N ILE A 24 -15.09 -44.76 -35.71
CA ILE A 24 -14.91 -44.07 -34.42
C ILE A 24 -13.85 -42.96 -34.61
N PRO A 25 -14.20 -41.67 -34.47
CA PRO A 25 -13.21 -40.60 -34.59
C PRO A 25 -12.26 -40.64 -33.40
N ILE A 26 -10.98 -40.88 -33.67
CA ILE A 26 -9.93 -40.83 -32.64
C ILE A 26 -9.86 -39.40 -32.10
N ALA A 27 -10.14 -39.24 -30.81
CA ALA A 27 -10.07 -37.95 -30.13
C ALA A 27 -8.67 -37.32 -30.28
N GLN A 28 -8.62 -36.04 -30.66
CA GLN A 28 -7.39 -35.26 -30.74
C GLN A 28 -6.77 -35.19 -29.33
N THR A 29 -5.72 -35.96 -29.07
CA THR A 29 -4.95 -35.82 -27.82
C THR A 29 -4.39 -34.40 -27.71
N SER A 30 -4.17 -33.92 -26.48
CA SER A 30 -3.65 -32.57 -26.23
C SER A 30 -2.32 -32.27 -26.95
N ASN A 31 -1.60 -33.29 -27.40
CA ASN A 31 -0.36 -33.16 -28.17
C ASN A 31 -0.54 -32.87 -29.67
N GLY A 32 -1.77 -32.89 -30.20
CA GLY A 32 -2.11 -32.44 -31.55
C GLY A 32 -1.69 -33.37 -32.72
N ARG A 33 -2.49 -33.29 -33.80
CA ARG A 33 -2.48 -33.81 -35.20
C ARG A 33 -1.46 -34.82 -35.76
N VAL A 34 -0.33 -35.09 -35.10
CA VAL A 34 0.75 -35.93 -35.65
C VAL A 34 0.83 -37.23 -34.87
N ASN A 35 0.45 -38.32 -35.54
CA ASN A 35 0.46 -39.65 -34.96
C ASN A 35 1.90 -40.04 -34.53
N GLY A 36 2.07 -40.65 -33.35
CA GLY A 36 3.35 -41.21 -32.90
C GLY A 36 4.21 -40.39 -31.93
N LYS A 37 3.78 -39.20 -31.47
CA LYS A 37 4.53 -38.38 -30.48
C LYS A 37 3.79 -38.14 -29.15
N GLY A 38 2.87 -39.04 -28.78
CA GLY A 38 2.15 -38.98 -27.50
C GLY A 38 3.05 -39.06 -26.25
N TRP A 39 4.23 -39.67 -26.37
CA TRP A 39 5.20 -39.80 -25.28
C TRP A 39 6.01 -38.52 -25.00
N LYS A 40 5.93 -37.49 -25.86
CA LYS A 40 6.65 -36.23 -25.65
C LYS A 40 5.81 -35.28 -24.79
N SER A 41 6.41 -34.65 -23.79
CA SER A 41 5.74 -33.59 -23.01
C SER A 41 5.45 -32.36 -23.88
N GLN A 42 4.32 -31.69 -23.65
CA GLN A 42 4.02 -30.42 -24.31
C GLN A 42 5.12 -29.38 -24.00
N LYS A 43 5.61 -28.73 -25.07
CA LYS A 43 6.59 -27.64 -24.94
C LYS A 43 5.86 -26.38 -24.51
N THR A 44 6.21 -25.84 -23.35
CA THR A 44 5.75 -24.53 -22.89
C THR A 44 6.91 -23.52 -22.97
N ALA A 45 6.59 -22.26 -23.24
CA ALA A 45 7.60 -21.20 -23.26
C ALA A 45 8.20 -21.02 -21.85
N THR A 46 9.53 -21.07 -21.74
CA THR A 46 10.22 -20.85 -20.46
C THR A 46 10.09 -19.38 -20.05
N LYS A 47 9.36 -19.11 -18.97
CA LYS A 47 9.26 -17.76 -18.38
C LYS A 47 10.50 -17.48 -17.53
N ARG A 48 11.48 -16.76 -18.09
CA ARG A 48 12.65 -16.29 -17.34
C ARG A 48 12.26 -15.09 -16.49
N SER A 49 12.36 -15.23 -15.17
CA SER A 49 12.23 -14.11 -14.23
C SER A 49 13.54 -14.00 -13.47
N HIS A 50 14.10 -12.79 -13.37
CA HIS A 50 15.30 -12.53 -12.56
C HIS A 50 15.01 -12.60 -11.05
N ILE A 51 13.74 -12.67 -10.65
CA ILE A 51 13.34 -12.73 -9.24
C ILE A 51 13.45 -14.17 -8.74
N GLN A 52 14.15 -14.33 -7.62
CA GLN A 52 14.28 -15.62 -6.93
C GLN A 52 12.91 -16.14 -6.49
N ALA A 53 12.69 -17.45 -6.60
CA ALA A 53 11.40 -18.08 -6.32
C ALA A 53 10.86 -17.82 -4.91
N GLY A 54 11.73 -17.67 -3.91
CA GLY A 54 11.36 -17.37 -2.52
C GLY A 54 10.84 -15.94 -2.28
N VAL A 55 11.22 -14.98 -3.13
CA VAL A 55 10.79 -13.57 -3.03
C VAL A 55 9.45 -13.37 -3.74
N LYS A 56 9.10 -14.25 -4.68
CA LYS A 56 7.87 -14.16 -5.44
C LYS A 56 6.67 -14.48 -4.55
N ALA A 57 5.72 -13.55 -4.47
CA ALA A 57 4.47 -13.82 -3.79
C ALA A 57 3.69 -14.92 -4.53
N LYS A 58 3.24 -15.93 -3.78
CA LYS A 58 2.52 -17.10 -4.30
C LYS A 58 1.13 -16.75 -4.83
N SER A 59 0.47 -15.76 -4.24
CA SER A 59 -0.87 -15.28 -4.66
C SER A 59 -1.00 -13.76 -4.50
N TRP A 60 -2.01 -13.17 -5.17
CA TRP A 60 -2.38 -11.77 -4.98
C TRP A 60 -2.80 -11.48 -3.53
N GLU A 61 -3.59 -12.37 -2.95
CA GLU A 61 -4.03 -12.25 -1.55
C GLU A 61 -2.85 -12.21 -0.58
N ALA A 62 -1.80 -13.01 -0.80
CA ALA A 62 -0.61 -12.97 0.02
C ALA A 62 0.12 -11.61 -0.06
N ARG A 63 0.04 -10.91 -1.20
CA ARG A 63 0.56 -9.53 -1.32
C ARG A 63 -0.29 -8.56 -0.54
N MET A 64 -1.62 -8.64 -0.68
CA MET A 64 -2.56 -7.77 0.03
C MET A 64 -2.47 -7.93 1.55
N ARG A 65 -2.27 -9.15 2.05
CA ARG A 65 -2.04 -9.39 3.48
C ARG A 65 -0.75 -8.74 3.96
N LYS A 66 0.35 -8.86 3.20
CA LYS A 66 1.62 -8.21 3.54
C LYS A 66 1.49 -6.68 3.56
N THR A 67 0.88 -6.09 2.54
CA THR A 67 0.71 -4.64 2.48
C THR A 67 -0.18 -4.13 3.61
N ALA A 68 -1.25 -4.86 3.97
CA ALA A 68 -2.09 -4.54 5.12
C ALA A 68 -1.32 -4.60 6.44
N THR A 69 -0.49 -5.65 6.65
CA THR A 69 0.34 -5.75 7.86
C THR A 69 1.37 -4.63 7.95
N GLU A 70 2.03 -4.28 6.84
CA GLU A 70 3.00 -3.19 6.81
C GLU A 70 2.33 -1.83 7.07
N ALA A 71 1.12 -1.62 6.54
CA ALA A 71 0.35 -0.41 6.80
C ALA A 71 -0.03 -0.29 8.27
N ALA A 72 -0.47 -1.39 8.90
CA ALA A 72 -0.78 -1.44 10.33
C ALA A 72 0.45 -1.13 11.19
N VAL A 73 1.61 -1.74 10.90
CA VAL A 73 2.86 -1.48 11.62
C VAL A 73 3.30 -0.02 11.46
N LYS A 74 3.22 0.54 10.25
CA LYS A 74 3.57 1.94 10.00
C LYS A 74 2.64 2.90 10.73
N LYS A 75 1.34 2.57 10.85
CA LYS A 75 0.38 3.36 11.61
C LYS A 75 0.76 3.39 13.09
N LEU A 76 0.98 2.23 13.70
CA LEU A 76 1.41 2.13 15.10
C LEU A 76 2.72 2.88 15.37
N HIS A 77 3.69 2.77 14.45
CA HIS A 77 4.96 3.49 14.57
C HIS A 77 4.75 5.01 14.53
N LYS A 78 3.88 5.51 13.64
CA LYS A 78 3.57 6.94 13.56
C LYS A 78 2.90 7.44 14.84
N GLU A 79 1.90 6.71 15.34
CA GLU A 79 1.21 7.04 16.59
C GLU A 79 2.22 7.15 17.75
N MET A 80 3.13 6.18 17.91
CA MET A 80 4.16 6.21 18.96
C MET A 80 5.12 7.40 18.82
N VAL A 81 5.53 7.76 17.60
CA VAL A 81 6.43 8.89 17.36
C VAL A 81 5.73 10.22 17.63
N GLU A 82 4.47 10.35 17.20
CA GLU A 82 3.65 11.54 17.41
C GLU A 82 3.37 11.78 18.88
N GLU A 83 3.03 10.74 19.65
CA GLU A 83 2.84 10.82 21.10
C GLU A 83 4.12 11.31 21.81
N LYS A 84 5.26 10.71 21.49
CA LYS A 84 6.55 11.12 22.06
C LYS A 84 6.92 12.55 21.70
N ALA A 85 6.67 12.96 20.46
CA ALA A 85 6.93 14.33 20.00
C ALA A 85 6.01 15.34 20.71
N ALA A 86 4.72 15.01 20.86
CA ALA A 86 3.74 15.84 21.54
C ALA A 86 4.09 16.05 23.02
N GLU A 87 4.54 15.02 23.73
CA GLU A 87 5.05 15.16 25.10
C GLU A 87 6.27 16.07 25.18
N GLY A 88 7.22 15.92 24.24
CA GLY A 88 8.39 16.78 24.15
C GLY A 88 8.03 18.24 23.89
N GLN A 89 7.05 18.50 23.03
CA GLN A 89 6.52 19.83 22.74
C GLN A 89 5.86 20.45 23.97
N LYS A 90 4.96 19.71 24.65
CA LYS A 90 4.31 20.17 25.89
C LYS A 90 5.33 20.61 26.95
N ARG A 91 6.40 19.84 27.17
CA ARG A 91 7.47 20.21 28.12
C ARG A 91 8.19 21.49 27.71
N ARG A 92 8.45 21.66 26.41
CA ARG A 92 9.09 22.86 25.86
C ARG A 92 8.18 24.09 26.01
N GLU A 93 6.90 23.96 25.69
CA GLU A 93 5.90 25.01 25.81
C GLU A 93 5.80 25.52 27.26
N VAL A 94 5.60 24.61 28.22
CA VAL A 94 5.56 24.97 29.65
C VAL A 94 6.85 25.68 30.10
N SER A 95 8.01 25.22 29.63
CA SER A 95 9.29 25.86 29.96
C SER A 95 9.42 27.26 29.35
N GLN A 96 8.95 27.43 28.12
CA GLN A 96 8.92 28.73 27.45
C GLN A 96 7.95 29.69 28.12
N GLU A 97 6.75 29.25 28.47
CA GLU A 97 5.76 30.04 29.20
C GLU A 97 6.32 30.51 30.54
N ARG A 98 6.94 29.62 31.31
CA ARG A 98 7.63 29.98 32.57
C ARG A 98 8.76 30.99 32.36
N LYS A 99 9.47 30.93 31.24
CA LYS A 99 10.54 31.89 30.91
C LYS A 99 9.94 33.25 30.52
N ARG A 100 8.88 33.26 29.71
CA ARG A 100 8.16 34.47 29.28
C ARG A 100 7.54 35.19 30.49
N ALA A 101 6.82 34.47 31.35
CA ALA A 101 6.23 35.03 32.57
C ALA A 101 7.28 35.64 33.52
N ARG A 102 8.44 34.98 33.68
CA ARG A 102 9.55 35.53 34.47
C ARG A 102 10.15 36.78 33.85
N ALA A 103 10.35 36.80 32.54
CA ALA A 103 10.89 37.95 31.82
C ALA A 103 9.94 39.16 31.89
N GLU A 104 8.63 38.93 31.75
CA GLU A 104 7.61 39.98 31.89
C GLU A 104 7.57 40.54 33.31
N LYS A 105 7.59 39.66 34.32
CA LYS A 105 7.66 40.08 35.72
C LYS A 105 8.91 40.92 36.00
N ALA A 106 10.08 40.47 35.56
CA ALA A 106 11.33 41.21 35.73
C ALA A 106 11.28 42.58 35.03
N ARG A 107 10.75 42.65 33.81
CA ARG A 107 10.56 43.92 33.09
C ARG A 107 9.65 44.89 33.86
N LEU A 108 8.55 44.40 34.43
CA LEU A 108 7.63 45.22 35.23
C LEU A 108 8.30 45.71 36.52
N GLU A 109 9.05 44.84 37.20
CA GLU A 109 9.81 45.20 38.40
C GLU A 109 10.89 46.24 38.11
N GLU A 110 11.63 46.11 37.00
CA GLU A 110 12.60 47.12 36.56
C GLU A 110 11.95 48.47 36.27
N LEU A 111 10.78 48.48 35.62
CA LEU A 111 10.03 49.71 35.37
C LEU A 111 9.54 50.33 36.68
N ALA A 112 8.99 49.52 37.59
CA ALA A 112 8.56 49.98 38.90
C ALA A 112 9.74 50.55 39.71
N ALA A 113 10.90 49.89 39.69
CA ALA A 113 12.12 50.36 40.33
C ALA A 113 12.60 51.70 39.74
N LYS A 114 12.61 51.84 38.41
CA LYS A 114 12.93 53.11 37.73
C LYS A 114 11.97 54.24 38.16
N MET A 115 10.68 53.96 38.27
CA MET A 115 9.69 54.95 38.70
C MET A 115 9.84 55.31 40.19
N SER A 116 10.12 54.32 41.04
CA SER A 116 10.41 54.52 42.46
C SER A 116 11.67 55.37 42.66
N ALA A 117 12.74 55.09 41.92
CA ALA A 117 13.97 55.89 41.93
C ALA A 117 13.72 57.34 41.50
N LYS A 118 12.99 57.55 40.39
CA LYS A 118 12.57 58.90 39.96
C LYS A 118 11.73 59.62 41.01
N LYS A 119 10.86 58.92 41.73
CA LYS A 119 10.06 59.48 42.83
C LYS A 119 10.96 59.90 44.00
N ALA A 120 11.91 59.06 44.39
CA ALA A 120 12.89 59.37 45.44
C ALA A 120 13.76 60.58 45.06
N GLU A 121 14.19 60.68 43.80
CA GLU A 121 14.91 61.86 43.29
C GLU A 121 14.06 63.14 43.35
N ARG A 122 12.78 63.08 42.98
CA ARG A 122 11.86 64.23 43.08
C ARG A 122 11.70 64.69 44.53
N LEU A 123 11.56 63.75 45.47
CA LEU A 123 11.48 64.07 46.89
C LEU A 123 12.79 64.70 47.40
N ARG A 124 13.95 64.17 46.99
CA ARG A 124 15.27 64.76 47.30
C ARG A 124 15.41 66.20 46.78
N LYS A 125 14.95 66.47 45.56
CA LYS A 125 14.92 67.83 44.97
C LYS A 125 13.97 68.75 45.73
N ARG A 126 12.76 68.27 46.06
CA ARG A 126 11.76 69.05 46.82
C ARG A 126 12.21 69.38 48.23
N ALA A 127 12.93 68.48 48.88
CA ALA A 127 13.52 68.71 50.19
C ALA A 127 14.64 69.78 50.17
N GLY A 128 15.02 70.30 49.00
CA GLY A 128 15.98 71.40 48.87
C GLY A 128 17.37 71.09 49.44
N ARG A 129 17.68 69.82 49.69
CA ARG A 129 18.91 69.39 50.37
C ARG A 129 20.06 69.59 49.39
N SER A 130 20.72 70.74 49.47
CA SER A 130 21.94 71.00 48.72
C SER A 130 22.96 69.90 49.07
N LYS A 131 23.73 69.44 48.09
CA LYS A 131 24.74 68.37 48.25
C LYS A 131 25.87 68.74 49.23
N LYS A 132 25.80 69.91 49.87
CA LYS A 132 26.83 70.53 50.71
C LYS A 132 26.37 70.57 52.16
N VAL A 133 26.32 69.41 52.82
CA VAL A 133 26.33 69.33 54.29
C VAL A 133 27.19 68.14 54.72
N ASN A 134 28.51 68.35 54.62
CA ASN A 134 29.50 67.88 55.61
C ASN A 134 30.28 69.17 55.97
N GLY A 135 30.41 69.66 57.21
CA GLY A 135 29.79 69.26 58.48
C GLY A 135 30.27 67.93 59.00
#